data_AF-A0A352KS75-F1
#
_entry.id   AF-A0A352KS75-F1
#
_cell.length_a   1.000
_cell.length_b   1.000
_cell.length_c   1.000
_cell.angle_alpha   90.00
_cell.angle_beta   90.00
_cell.angle_gamma   90.00
#
_symmetry.space_group_name_H-M   'P 1'
#
loop_
_entity.id
_entity.type
_entity.pdbx_description
1 polymer ?
#
loop_
_entity_poly.entity_id
_entity_poly.type
_entity_poly.pdbx_seq_one_letter_code
_entity_poly.pdbx_strand_id
1 'polypeptide(L)'
;MLAVLYNNLSIISLVLYALILLIAGWFFYSKRLSVKLAQIFVLLVIVFLFLQAGFLTFLQYFSFKSTPPGMYLLPPYQPITYFLSYVWLHFWAGPVAAVGFSLVSGFAAWVLNYLRGERFFEKEEIFLLALAGLTSGWPNFLMYLGLAIILMILVNFGNLIIYRDSQYRLPSGLFIIAAALIILIFGDYLAPYLGIGQFKI
;
A
#
# COMPACT_ATOMS: atom_id res chain seq x y z
N MET A 1 -25.49 -8.59 7.20
CA MET A 1 -24.68 -8.21 8.38
C MET A 1 -23.18 -8.20 8.08
N LEU A 2 -22.59 -9.30 7.58
CA LEU A 2 -21.15 -9.35 7.23
C LEU A 2 -20.70 -8.37 6.15
N ALA A 3 -21.50 -8.17 5.10
CA ALA A 3 -21.19 -7.19 4.05
C ALA A 3 -21.13 -5.74 4.60
N VAL A 4 -22.00 -5.41 5.55
CA VAL A 4 -22.01 -4.09 6.21
C VAL A 4 -20.79 -3.94 7.13
N LEU A 5 -20.47 -4.99 7.90
CA LEU A 5 -19.26 -5.05 8.72
C LEU A 5 -17.99 -4.91 7.87
N TYR A 6 -17.93 -5.61 6.73
CA TYR A 6 -16.82 -5.53 5.78
C TYR A 6 -16.66 -4.12 5.20
N ASN A 7 -17.76 -3.50 4.74
CA ASN A 7 -17.73 -2.12 4.24
C ASN A 7 -17.32 -1.11 5.33
N ASN A 8 -17.77 -1.29 6.57
CA ASN A 8 -17.35 -0.42 7.66
C ASN A 8 -15.85 -0.60 7.97
N LEU A 9 -15.37 -1.84 8.00
CA LEU A 9 -13.95 -2.15 8.19
C LEU A 9 -13.09 -1.59 7.05
N SER A 10 -13.55 -1.65 5.81
CA SER A 10 -12.81 -1.10 4.66
C SER A 10 -12.70 0.42 4.75
N ILE A 11 -13.79 1.11 5.10
CA ILE A 11 -13.78 2.58 5.31
C ILE A 11 -12.83 2.94 6.45
N ILE A 12 -12.89 2.23 7.59
CA ILE A 12 -11.99 2.46 8.73
C ILE A 12 -10.53 2.28 8.31
N SER A 13 -10.22 1.21 7.57
CA SER A 13 -8.85 0.98 7.09
C SER A 13 -8.37 2.09 6.15
N LEU A 14 -9.24 2.57 5.24
CA LEU A 14 -8.90 3.67 4.34
C LEU A 14 -8.59 4.95 5.11
N VAL A 15 -9.43 5.30 6.10
CA VAL A 15 -9.21 6.48 6.95
C VAL A 15 -7.90 6.34 7.73
N LEU A 16 -7.62 5.17 8.30
CA LEU A 16 -6.38 4.91 9.02
C LEU A 16 -5.15 5.04 8.10
N TYR A 17 -5.19 4.48 6.90
CA TYR A 17 -4.10 4.63 5.93
C TYR A 17 -3.89 6.08 5.51
N ALA A 18 -4.97 6.82 5.25
CA ALA A 18 -4.89 8.25 4.93
C ALA A 18 -4.27 9.04 6.09
N LEU A 19 -4.68 8.78 7.33
CA LEU A 19 -4.12 9.43 8.52
C LEU A 19 -2.63 9.09 8.70
N ILE A 20 -2.23 7.84 8.53
CA ILE A 20 -0.83 7.42 8.61
C ILE A 20 0.00 8.15 7.54
N LEU A 21 -0.48 8.25 6.31
CA LEU A 21 0.20 8.98 5.23
C LEU A 21 0.31 10.48 5.52
N LEU A 22 -0.76 11.11 6.02
CA LEU A 22 -0.77 12.53 6.37
C LEU A 22 0.18 12.83 7.53
N ILE A 23 0.20 11.98 8.56
CA ILE A 23 1.12 12.10 9.70
C ILE A 23 2.56 11.92 9.21
N ALA A 24 2.85 10.86 8.45
CA ALA A 24 4.18 10.63 7.89
C ALA A 24 4.63 11.81 7.01
N GLY A 25 3.72 12.37 6.21
CA GLY A 25 3.98 13.54 5.37
C GLY A 25 4.23 14.82 6.16
N TRP A 26 3.50 15.03 7.26
CA TRP A 26 3.77 16.15 8.15
C TRP A 26 5.11 16.02 8.87
N PHE A 27 5.47 14.81 9.36
CA PHE A 27 6.79 14.55 9.93
C PHE A 27 7.91 14.75 8.90
N PHE A 28 7.68 14.34 7.64
CA PHE A 28 8.64 14.56 6.55
C PHE A 28 8.79 16.05 6.24
N TYR A 29 7.70 16.77 6.02
CA TYR A 29 7.71 18.21 5.73
C TYR A 29 8.35 19.03 6.86
N SER A 30 8.09 18.65 8.11
CA SER A 30 8.70 19.29 9.28
C SER A 30 10.18 18.91 9.50
N LYS A 31 10.77 18.09 8.63
CA LYS A 31 12.15 17.55 8.73
C LYS A 31 12.41 16.80 10.04
N ARG A 32 11.36 16.21 10.62
CA ARG A 32 11.40 15.43 11.87
C ARG A 32 11.32 13.93 11.63
N LEU A 33 10.99 13.51 10.41
CA LEU A 33 10.97 12.11 10.04
C LEU A 33 12.41 11.60 10.02
N SER A 34 12.72 10.67 10.91
CA SER A 34 13.97 9.90 10.86
C SER A 34 13.71 8.56 10.17
N VAL A 35 14.77 7.94 9.65
CA VAL A 35 14.72 6.57 9.11
C VAL A 35 14.02 5.60 10.07
N LYS A 36 14.32 5.66 11.38
CA LYS A 36 13.70 4.79 12.39
C LYS A 36 12.19 5.02 12.50
N LEU A 37 11.74 6.29 12.49
CA LEU A 37 10.31 6.60 12.51
C LEU A 37 9.60 6.12 11.24
N ALA A 38 10.23 6.29 10.07
CA ALA A 38 9.67 5.80 8.82
C ALA A 38 9.55 4.25 8.81
N GLN A 39 10.55 3.54 9.34
CA GLN A 39 10.50 2.09 9.53
C GLN A 39 9.38 1.67 10.47
N ILE A 40 9.14 2.42 11.56
CA ILE A 40 8.04 2.15 12.48
C ILE A 40 6.69 2.31 11.76
N PHE A 41 6.49 3.37 10.96
CA PHE A 41 5.26 3.52 10.19
C PHE A 41 5.03 2.37 9.22
N VAL A 42 6.08 1.95 8.49
CA VAL A 42 6.02 0.79 7.59
C VAL A 42 5.62 -0.47 8.37
N LEU A 43 6.30 -0.74 9.50
CA LEU A 43 6.00 -1.90 10.33
C LEU A 43 4.56 -1.88 10.87
N LEU A 44 4.08 -0.72 11.32
CA LEU A 44 2.71 -0.55 11.81
C LEU A 44 1.68 -0.89 10.72
N VAL A 45 1.88 -0.42 9.49
CA VAL A 45 0.98 -0.74 8.38
C VAL A 45 1.03 -2.23 8.05
N ILE A 46 2.20 -2.85 8.04
CA ILE A 46 2.36 -4.30 7.83
C ILE A 46 1.59 -5.08 8.89
N VAL A 47 1.81 -4.77 10.18
CA VAL A 47 1.13 -5.43 11.30
C VAL A 47 -0.39 -5.25 11.19
N PHE A 48 -0.85 -4.04 10.88
CA PHE A 48 -2.26 -3.76 10.72
C PHE A 48 -2.90 -4.56 9.57
N LEU A 49 -2.24 -4.64 8.41
CA LEU A 49 -2.70 -5.44 7.26
C LEU A 49 -2.90 -6.92 7.63
N PHE A 50 -1.92 -7.51 8.33
CA PHE A 50 -2.01 -8.91 8.73
C PHE A 50 -3.02 -9.16 9.86
N LEU A 51 -3.17 -8.22 10.79
CA LEU A 51 -4.22 -8.30 11.82
C LEU A 51 -5.62 -8.21 11.18
N GLN A 52 -5.81 -7.32 10.20
CA GLN A 52 -7.06 -7.21 9.46
C GLN A 52 -7.38 -8.50 8.71
N ALA A 53 -6.40 -9.07 7.99
CA ALA A 53 -6.56 -10.36 7.29
C ALA A 53 -6.91 -11.51 8.25
N GLY A 54 -6.24 -11.58 9.40
CA GLY A 54 -6.54 -12.56 10.45
C GLY A 54 -7.93 -12.38 11.05
N PHE A 55 -8.35 -11.14 11.30
CA PHE A 55 -9.68 -10.86 11.81
C PHE A 55 -10.79 -11.21 10.80
N LEU A 56 -10.59 -10.90 9.51
CA LEU A 56 -11.51 -11.29 8.44
C LEU A 56 -11.59 -12.81 8.28
N THR A 57 -10.46 -13.50 8.39
CA THR A 57 -10.41 -14.98 8.40
C THR A 57 -11.29 -15.55 9.50
N PHE A 58 -11.16 -15.01 10.72
CA PHE A 58 -11.96 -15.42 11.87
C PHE A 58 -13.45 -15.19 11.60
N LEU A 59 -13.84 -13.98 11.19
CA LEU A 59 -15.25 -13.66 10.89
C LEU A 59 -15.83 -14.56 9.78
N GLN A 60 -15.04 -14.85 8.75
CA GLN A 60 -15.44 -15.73 7.66
C GLN A 60 -15.71 -17.16 8.14
N TYR A 61 -14.90 -17.68 9.06
CA TYR A 61 -15.12 -19.00 9.65
C TYR A 61 -16.47 -19.09 10.37
N PHE A 62 -16.78 -18.10 11.22
CA PHE A 62 -18.07 -18.03 11.91
C PHE A 62 -19.24 -17.84 10.95
N SER A 63 -19.04 -17.07 9.88
CA SER A 63 -20.04 -16.92 8.80
C SER A 63 -20.40 -18.28 8.19
N PHE A 64 -19.39 -19.05 7.79
CA PHE A 64 -19.60 -20.35 7.17
C PHE A 64 -20.28 -21.32 8.13
N LYS A 65 -19.87 -21.33 9.41
CA LYS A 65 -20.50 -22.19 10.41
C LYS A 65 -21.97 -21.86 10.68
N SER A 66 -22.38 -20.60 10.55
CA SER A 66 -23.70 -20.12 10.99
C SER A 66 -24.75 -20.06 9.88
N THR A 67 -24.37 -20.26 8.61
CA THR A 67 -25.27 -20.09 7.46
C THR A 67 -25.43 -21.40 6.68
N PRO A 68 -26.68 -21.80 6.32
CA PRO A 68 -26.95 -23.10 5.71
C PRO A 68 -26.19 -23.45 4.43
N PRO A 69 -25.82 -22.52 3.51
CA PRO A 69 -24.93 -22.89 2.40
C PRO A 69 -23.45 -22.89 2.81
N GLY A 70 -23.04 -22.03 3.76
CA GLY A 70 -21.65 -21.95 4.22
C GLY A 70 -21.21 -23.16 5.04
N MET A 71 -22.14 -23.83 5.73
CA MET A 71 -21.82 -24.98 6.58
C MET A 71 -21.25 -26.16 5.77
N TYR A 72 -21.67 -26.30 4.51
CA TYR A 72 -21.17 -27.32 3.60
C TYR A 72 -19.77 -27.01 3.04
N LEU A 73 -19.24 -25.80 3.28
CA LEU A 73 -17.89 -25.40 2.88
C LEU A 73 -16.84 -25.68 3.97
N LEU A 74 -17.25 -26.27 5.09
CA LEU A 74 -16.40 -26.62 6.22
C LEU A 74 -16.41 -28.15 6.47
N PRO A 75 -15.43 -28.67 7.23
CA PRO A 75 -15.48 -30.05 7.71
C PRO A 75 -16.77 -30.33 8.49
N PRO A 76 -17.43 -31.49 8.30
CA PRO A 76 -16.95 -32.68 7.60
C PRO A 76 -17.22 -32.72 6.07
N TYR A 77 -17.93 -31.75 5.50
CA TYR A 77 -18.39 -31.79 4.11
C TYR A 77 -17.31 -31.43 3.08
N GLN A 78 -16.37 -30.55 3.47
CA GLN A 78 -15.21 -30.16 2.68
C GLN A 78 -13.94 -30.22 3.56
N PRO A 79 -12.77 -30.50 2.99
CA PRO A 79 -11.52 -30.48 3.75
C PRO A 79 -11.19 -29.06 4.21
N ILE A 80 -10.50 -28.92 5.34
CA ILE A 80 -10.07 -27.62 5.88
C ILE A 80 -9.21 -26.82 4.88
N THR A 81 -8.53 -27.52 3.97
CA THR A 81 -7.74 -26.93 2.89
C THR A 81 -8.59 -26.05 1.97
N TYR A 82 -9.86 -26.40 1.72
CA TYR A 82 -10.78 -25.56 0.95
C TYR A 82 -10.95 -24.18 1.61
N PHE A 83 -11.22 -24.17 2.91
CA PHE A 83 -11.38 -22.93 3.68
C PHE A 83 -10.08 -22.11 3.69
N LEU A 84 -8.94 -22.77 3.88
CA LEU A 84 -7.63 -22.10 3.85
C LEU A 84 -7.33 -21.46 2.48
N SER A 85 -7.62 -22.17 1.38
CA SER A 85 -7.48 -21.62 0.02
C SER A 85 -8.43 -20.47 -0.23
N TYR A 86 -9.69 -20.57 0.23
CA TYR A 86 -10.67 -19.49 0.13
C TYR A 86 -10.16 -18.23 0.85
N VAL A 87 -9.78 -18.36 2.11
CA VAL A 87 -9.28 -17.25 2.93
C VAL A 87 -7.98 -16.67 2.36
N TRP A 88 -7.10 -17.53 1.85
CA TRP A 88 -5.85 -17.11 1.22
C TRP A 88 -6.12 -16.15 0.06
N LEU A 89 -6.96 -16.56 -0.90
CA LEU A 89 -7.25 -15.74 -2.08
C LEU A 89 -7.94 -14.43 -1.69
N HIS A 90 -8.94 -14.48 -0.80
CA HIS A 90 -9.78 -13.30 -0.54
C HIS A 90 -9.18 -12.30 0.47
N PHE A 91 -8.33 -12.75 1.40
CA PHE A 91 -7.87 -11.91 2.51
C PHE A 91 -6.36 -11.80 2.65
N TRP A 92 -5.59 -12.82 2.28
CA TRP A 92 -4.13 -12.83 2.51
C TRP A 92 -3.32 -12.50 1.26
N ALA A 93 -3.76 -12.92 0.08
CA ALA A 93 -3.05 -12.71 -1.17
C ALA A 93 -2.77 -11.22 -1.44
N GLY A 94 -3.78 -10.36 -1.27
CA GLY A 94 -3.66 -8.91 -1.42
C GLY A 94 -2.60 -8.30 -0.48
N PRO A 95 -2.70 -8.44 0.84
CA PRO A 95 -1.70 -7.96 1.80
C PRO A 95 -0.29 -8.52 1.55
N VAL A 96 -0.16 -9.83 1.28
CA VAL A 96 1.13 -10.47 1.00
C VAL A 96 1.74 -9.89 -0.28
N ALA A 97 0.95 -9.71 -1.34
CA ALA A 97 1.40 -9.07 -2.56
C ALA A 97 1.83 -7.61 -2.30
N ALA A 98 1.02 -6.83 -1.57
CA ALA A 98 1.34 -5.45 -1.24
C ALA A 98 2.67 -5.32 -0.48
N VAL A 99 2.93 -6.22 0.47
CA VAL A 99 4.20 -6.29 1.20
C VAL A 99 5.34 -6.68 0.26
N GLY A 100 5.17 -7.73 -0.54
CA GLY A 100 6.18 -8.19 -1.49
C GLY A 100 6.58 -7.08 -2.48
N PHE A 101 5.62 -6.43 -3.13
CA PHE A 101 5.89 -5.38 -4.10
C PHE A 101 6.47 -4.12 -3.47
N SER A 102 6.04 -3.75 -2.26
CA SER A 102 6.61 -2.60 -1.53
C SER A 102 8.05 -2.84 -1.09
N LEU A 103 8.39 -4.08 -0.70
CA LEU A 103 9.77 -4.45 -0.39
C LEU A 103 10.64 -4.45 -1.65
N VAL A 104 10.13 -5.00 -2.76
CA VAL A 104 10.85 -5.01 -4.04
C VAL A 104 11.09 -3.58 -4.53
N SER A 105 10.10 -2.69 -4.47
CA SER A 105 10.25 -1.31 -4.91
C SER A 105 11.17 -0.49 -4.00
N GLY A 106 11.07 -0.67 -2.68
CA GLY A 106 11.99 -0.05 -1.72
C GLY A 106 13.43 -0.53 -1.93
N PHE A 107 13.64 -1.83 -2.16
CA PHE A 107 14.95 -2.38 -2.48
C PHE A 107 15.49 -1.85 -3.80
N ALA A 108 14.66 -1.81 -4.86
CA ALA A 108 15.05 -1.25 -6.15
C ALA A 108 15.42 0.23 -6.02
N ALA A 109 14.64 1.03 -5.29
CA ALA A 109 14.95 2.43 -5.02
C ALA A 109 16.27 2.58 -4.26
N TRP A 110 16.54 1.74 -3.26
CA TRP A 110 17.80 1.74 -2.52
C TRP A 110 19.00 1.40 -3.42
N VAL A 111 18.92 0.33 -4.22
CA VAL A 111 19.99 -0.06 -5.16
C VAL A 111 20.26 1.06 -6.16
N LEU A 112 19.21 1.60 -6.79
CA LEU A 112 19.35 2.69 -7.76
C LEU A 112 19.96 3.95 -7.14
N ASN A 113 19.58 4.28 -5.90
CA ASN A 113 20.13 5.42 -5.18
C ASN A 113 21.61 5.21 -4.84
N TYR A 114 21.98 4.01 -4.37
CA TYR A 114 23.36 3.66 -4.05
C TYR A 114 24.28 3.73 -5.29
N LEU A 115 23.84 3.16 -6.42
CA LEU A 115 24.60 3.18 -7.68
C LEU A 115 24.87 4.59 -8.23
N ARG A 116 24.13 5.59 -7.72
CA ARG A 116 24.14 6.95 -8.23
C ARG A 116 24.59 7.96 -7.17
N GLY A 117 25.26 7.47 -6.12
CA GLY A 117 25.87 8.29 -5.08
C GLY A 117 24.86 8.99 -4.17
N GLU A 118 23.75 8.32 -3.84
CA GLU A 118 22.68 8.82 -2.98
C GLU A 118 21.97 10.09 -3.49
N ARG A 119 22.04 10.34 -4.82
CA ARG A 119 21.48 11.55 -5.44
C ARG A 119 19.97 11.51 -5.67
N PHE A 120 19.35 10.34 -5.78
CA PHE A 120 17.94 10.20 -6.18
C PHE A 120 16.97 10.33 -5.01
N PHE A 121 17.27 9.69 -3.88
CA PHE A 121 16.39 9.64 -2.72
C PHE A 121 17.14 9.97 -1.43
N GLU A 122 16.45 10.66 -0.52
CA GLU A 122 16.87 10.69 0.88
C GLU A 122 16.55 9.33 1.50
N LYS A 123 17.25 8.96 2.57
CA LYS A 123 17.10 7.62 3.17
C LYS A 123 15.66 7.39 3.64
N GLU A 124 15.03 8.44 4.16
CA GLU A 124 13.64 8.48 4.60
C GLU A 124 12.65 8.32 3.45
N GLU A 125 12.95 8.88 2.26
CA GLU A 125 12.07 8.82 1.09
C GLU A 125 11.90 7.39 0.56
N ILE A 126 12.92 6.55 0.70
CA ILE A 126 12.84 5.12 0.34
C ILE A 126 11.79 4.42 1.20
N PHE A 127 11.75 4.71 2.51
CA PHE A 127 10.74 4.16 3.41
C PHE A 127 9.37 4.77 3.19
N LEU A 128 9.29 6.05 2.83
CA LEU A 128 8.02 6.67 2.43
C LEU A 128 7.46 6.04 1.15
N LEU A 129 8.31 5.68 0.19
CA LEU A 129 7.91 4.96 -1.02
C LEU A 129 7.34 3.58 -0.68
N ALA A 130 8.00 2.84 0.20
CA ALA A 130 7.50 1.56 0.67
C ALA A 130 6.18 1.72 1.45
N LEU A 131 6.08 2.72 2.33
CA LEU A 131 4.86 3.02 3.11
C LEU A 131 3.68 3.35 2.18
N ALA A 132 3.91 4.26 1.24
CA ALA A 132 2.95 4.68 0.23
C ALA A 132 2.50 3.53 -0.66
N GLY A 133 3.43 2.63 -1.01
CA GLY A 133 3.13 1.39 -1.71
C GLY A 133 2.22 0.46 -0.91
N LEU A 134 2.56 0.22 0.36
CA LEU A 134 1.78 -0.64 1.26
C LEU A 134 0.36 -0.13 1.45
N THR A 135 0.20 1.17 1.68
CA THR A 135 -1.11 1.79 1.89
C THR A 135 -1.95 1.83 0.61
N SER A 136 -1.32 1.91 -0.56
CA SER A 136 -2.04 1.83 -1.83
C SER A 136 -2.63 0.44 -2.06
N GLY A 137 -1.97 -0.61 -1.56
CA GLY A 137 -2.44 -1.99 -1.64
C GLY A 137 -2.34 -2.60 -3.04
N TRP A 138 -2.45 -3.91 -3.15
CA TRP A 138 -2.51 -4.59 -4.45
C TRP A 138 -3.93 -4.56 -5.02
N PRO A 139 -4.14 -4.33 -6.34
CA PRO A 139 -3.15 -4.04 -7.38
C PRO A 139 -2.86 -2.55 -7.59
N ASN A 140 -3.53 -1.67 -6.82
CA ASN A 140 -3.46 -0.22 -6.94
C ASN A 140 -2.04 0.34 -6.76
N PHE A 141 -1.17 -0.39 -6.09
CA PHE A 141 0.27 -0.17 -6.01
C PHE A 141 0.91 0.15 -7.37
N LEU A 142 0.52 -0.53 -8.44
CA LEU A 142 1.08 -0.33 -9.78
C LEU A 142 0.76 1.07 -10.31
N MET A 143 -0.49 1.52 -10.12
CA MET A 143 -0.90 2.88 -10.48
C MET A 143 -0.19 3.92 -9.63
N TYR A 144 -0.04 3.65 -8.33
CA TYR A 144 0.71 4.50 -7.42
C TYR A 144 2.15 4.67 -7.88
N LEU A 145 2.84 3.59 -8.20
CA LEU A 145 4.24 3.63 -8.62
C LEU A 145 4.40 4.41 -9.93
N GLY A 146 3.50 4.19 -10.90
CA GLY A 146 3.46 4.97 -12.14
C GLY A 146 3.23 6.45 -11.89
N LEU A 147 2.24 6.81 -11.07
CA LEU A 147 1.92 8.19 -10.75
C LEU A 147 3.06 8.89 -9.98
N ALA A 148 3.66 8.21 -9.00
CA ALA A 148 4.78 8.73 -8.24
C ALA A 148 5.99 9.03 -9.13
N ILE A 149 6.33 8.12 -10.06
CA ILE A 149 7.41 8.34 -11.04
C ILE A 149 7.10 9.54 -11.94
N ILE A 150 5.88 9.63 -12.47
CA ILE A 150 5.47 10.76 -13.33
C ILE A 150 5.61 12.08 -12.56
N LEU A 151 5.08 12.16 -11.34
CA LEU A 151 5.18 13.38 -10.53
C LEU A 151 6.63 13.75 -10.22
N MET A 152 7.47 12.78 -9.85
CA MET A 152 8.90 13.02 -9.62
C MET A 152 9.60 13.56 -10.86
N ILE A 153 9.32 13.00 -12.04
CA ILE A 153 9.91 13.46 -13.30
C ILE A 153 9.47 14.89 -13.60
N LEU A 154 8.17 15.18 -13.50
CA LEU A 154 7.63 16.53 -13.77
C LEU A 154 8.26 17.59 -12.85
N VAL A 155 8.44 17.27 -11.58
CA VAL A 155 9.04 18.17 -10.59
C VAL A 155 10.50 18.44 -10.90
N ASN A 156 11.28 17.38 -11.17
CA ASN A 156 12.68 17.54 -11.51
C ASN A 156 12.87 18.28 -12.84
N PHE A 157 11.98 18.04 -13.82
CA PHE A 157 12.00 18.76 -15.10
C PHE A 157 11.64 20.24 -14.94
N GLY A 158 10.62 20.56 -14.16
CA GLY A 158 10.25 21.94 -13.82
C GLY A 158 11.41 22.69 -13.14
N ASN A 159 12.13 22.02 -12.23
CA ASN A 159 13.31 22.60 -11.58
C ASN A 159 14.44 22.91 -12.57
N LEU A 160 14.71 22.00 -13.50
CA LEU A 160 15.73 22.21 -14.53
C LEU A 160 15.42 23.47 -15.36
N ILE A 161 14.14 23.73 -15.64
CA ILE A 161 13.70 24.91 -16.40
C ILE A 161 13.83 26.18 -15.54
N ILE A 162 13.36 26.15 -14.29
CA ILE A 162 13.25 27.33 -13.42
C ILE A 162 14.62 27.72 -12.86
N TYR A 163 15.32 26.78 -12.24
CA TYR A 163 16.57 27.04 -11.51
C TYR A 163 17.81 26.85 -12.37
N ARG A 164 17.67 26.19 -13.54
CA ARG A 164 18.79 25.85 -14.46
C ARG A 164 19.94 25.11 -13.80
N ASP A 165 19.71 24.55 -12.62
CA ASP A 165 20.67 23.78 -11.86
C ASP A 165 20.19 22.33 -11.76
N SER A 166 20.94 21.45 -12.42
CA SER A 166 20.71 20.01 -12.37
C SER A 166 20.97 19.38 -11.00
N GLN A 167 21.63 20.11 -10.08
CA GLN A 167 21.96 19.64 -8.73
C GLN A 167 20.88 20.02 -7.69
N TYR A 168 20.01 20.98 -8.00
CA TYR A 168 18.97 21.40 -7.07
C TYR A 168 17.81 20.40 -7.07
N ARG A 169 17.75 19.56 -6.04
CA ARG A 169 16.72 18.53 -5.88
C ARG A 169 15.64 19.00 -4.92
N LEU A 170 14.38 18.93 -5.38
CA LEU A 170 13.23 19.11 -4.49
C LEU A 170 12.96 17.82 -3.69
N PRO A 171 12.55 17.93 -2.41
CA PRO A 171 12.12 16.78 -1.63
C PRO A 171 10.98 16.06 -2.35
N SER A 172 11.25 14.84 -2.81
CA SER A 172 10.32 14.03 -3.60
C SER A 172 9.26 13.35 -2.71
N GLY A 173 9.52 13.26 -1.39
CA GLY A 173 8.62 12.66 -0.40
C GLY A 173 7.19 13.20 -0.41
N LEU A 174 6.99 14.50 -0.66
CA LEU A 174 5.64 15.06 -0.76
C LEU A 174 4.86 14.48 -1.97
N PHE A 175 5.53 14.27 -3.09
CA PHE A 175 4.91 13.73 -4.30
C PHE A 175 4.64 12.23 -4.19
N ILE A 176 5.49 11.49 -3.47
CA ILE A 176 5.26 10.10 -3.06
C ILE A 176 3.94 10.02 -2.28
N ILE A 177 3.77 10.88 -1.29
CA ILE A 177 2.59 10.86 -0.42
C ILE A 177 1.34 11.34 -1.17
N ALA A 178 1.47 12.38 -2.00
CA ALA A 178 0.37 12.86 -2.84
C ALA A 178 -0.11 11.77 -3.81
N ALA A 179 0.81 11.06 -4.47
CA ALA A 179 0.47 9.94 -5.35
C ALA A 179 -0.29 8.84 -4.59
N ALA A 180 0.18 8.47 -3.40
CA ALA A 180 -0.51 7.47 -2.58
C ALA A 180 -1.90 7.91 -2.14
N LEU A 181 -2.08 9.17 -1.73
CA LEU A 181 -3.40 9.69 -1.34
C LEU A 181 -4.37 9.70 -2.53
N ILE A 182 -3.90 10.09 -3.72
CA ILE A 182 -4.72 10.05 -4.94
C ILE A 182 -5.15 8.61 -5.24
N ILE A 183 -4.22 7.66 -5.21
CA ILE A 183 -4.52 6.26 -5.51
C ILE A 183 -5.33 5.58 -4.41
N LEU A 184 -5.15 5.96 -3.15
CA LEU A 184 -5.96 5.46 -2.05
C LEU A 184 -7.44 5.83 -2.21
N ILE A 185 -7.73 7.03 -2.75
CA ILE A 185 -9.10 7.53 -2.93
C ILE A 185 -9.70 7.07 -4.27
N PHE A 186 -8.92 7.14 -5.35
CA PHE A 186 -9.42 6.94 -6.73
C PHE A 186 -8.96 5.63 -7.38
N GLY A 187 -8.05 4.88 -6.76
CA GLY A 187 -7.43 3.70 -7.35
C GLY A 187 -8.45 2.66 -7.81
N ASP A 188 -9.37 2.28 -6.93
CA ASP A 188 -10.40 1.28 -7.26
C ASP A 188 -11.34 1.74 -8.40
N TYR A 189 -11.56 3.05 -8.54
CA TYR A 189 -12.32 3.61 -9.66
C TYR A 189 -11.52 3.60 -10.97
N LEU A 190 -10.21 3.85 -10.91
CA LEU A 190 -9.33 3.93 -12.09
C LEU A 190 -8.86 2.55 -12.59
N ALA A 191 -8.76 1.56 -11.70
CA ALA A 191 -8.20 0.24 -11.99
C ALA A 191 -8.84 -0.47 -13.20
N PRO A 192 -10.17 -0.42 -13.42
CA PRO A 192 -10.80 -1.05 -14.59
C PRO A 192 -10.39 -0.38 -15.91
N TYR A 193 -10.32 0.94 -15.94
CA TYR A 193 -9.98 1.71 -17.15
C TYR A 193 -8.53 1.51 -17.59
N LEU A 194 -7.64 1.21 -16.64
CA LEU A 194 -6.22 0.95 -16.89
C LEU A 194 -5.90 -0.54 -17.12
N GLY A 195 -6.92 -1.41 -17.13
CA GLY A 195 -6.73 -2.86 -17.29
C GLY A 195 -6.02 -3.52 -16.10
N ILE A 196 -5.92 -2.84 -14.96
CA ILE A 196 -5.25 -3.33 -13.74
C ILE A 196 -6.23 -4.09 -12.85
N GLY A 197 -7.53 -3.82 -12.98
CA GLY A 197 -8.59 -4.50 -12.23
C GLY A 197 -8.59 -6.02 -12.39
N GLN A 198 -8.04 -6.55 -13.50
CA GLN A 198 -7.88 -7.99 -13.73
C GLN A 198 -6.92 -8.68 -12.74
N PHE A 199 -6.06 -7.92 -12.06
CA PHE A 199 -5.12 -8.43 -11.07
C PHE A 199 -5.68 -8.39 -9.65
N LYS A 200 -6.95 -8.02 -9.46
CA LYS A 200 -7.58 -8.05 -8.13
C LYS A 200 -7.77 -9.51 -7.73
N ILE A 201 -7.09 -9.91 -6.65
CA ILE A 201 -7.12 -11.26 -6.05
C ILE A 201 -7.85 -11.14 -4.73
#